data_AF-A0A378BPK0-F1
#
_entry.id   AF-A0A378BPK0-F1
#
_cell.length_a   1.000
_cell.length_b   1.000
_cell.length_c   1.000
_cell.angle_alpha   90.00
_cell.angle_beta   90.00
_cell.angle_gamma   90.00
#
_symmetry.space_group_name_H-M   'P 1'
#
loop_
_entity.id
_entity.type
_entity.pdbx_description
1 polymer ?
#
loop_
_entity_poly.entity_id
_entity_poly.type
_entity_poly.pdbx_seq_one_letter_code
_entity_poly.pdbx_strand_id
1 'polypeptide(L)'
;MLFFQHENGEQVTVRDIRLQMEQDENHRATVDFSGRVNRDQRDLALNFSATVQGGDYPHSLKADFTQLSWQLRGAELPPEGINGQGSLQASWQEDDKTLRFDNLNLMANRSTVTGSGSVVLGDRPDWSLDLHATTLDLDSLLAQRSPATDSSASQQGQSQTRPLRR
;
A
#
# COMPACT_ATOMS: atom_id res chain seq x y z
N MET A 1 5.69 -13.88 -13.33
CA MET A 1 6.38 -12.71 -12.76
C MET A 1 6.36 -11.62 -13.81
N LEU A 2 5.93 -10.41 -13.45
CA LEU A 2 5.91 -9.23 -14.32
C LEU A 2 6.87 -8.19 -13.76
N PHE A 3 7.52 -7.42 -14.62
CA PHE A 3 8.39 -6.32 -14.22
C PHE A 3 8.05 -5.06 -15.02
N PHE A 4 8.04 -3.92 -14.36
CA PHE A 4 7.86 -2.61 -14.95
C PHE A 4 9.07 -1.75 -14.60
N GLN A 5 9.54 -0.95 -15.56
CA GLN A 5 10.62 0.02 -15.36
C GLN A 5 10.11 1.40 -15.76
N HIS A 6 10.23 2.36 -14.84
CA HIS A 6 9.99 3.78 -15.13
C HIS A 6 11.27 4.46 -15.62
N GLU A 7 11.15 5.61 -16.28
CA GLU A 7 12.27 6.37 -16.86
C GLU A 7 13.36 6.74 -15.83
N ASN A 8 13.01 6.77 -14.54
CA ASN A 8 13.91 7.03 -13.41
C ASN A 8 14.70 5.80 -12.93
N GLY A 9 14.55 4.63 -13.57
CA GLY A 9 15.23 3.38 -13.18
C GLY A 9 14.55 2.64 -12.03
N GLU A 10 13.38 3.09 -11.59
CA GLU A 10 12.58 2.42 -10.57
C GLU A 10 11.98 1.12 -11.13
N GLN A 11 12.23 0.01 -10.42
CA GLN A 11 11.75 -1.30 -10.81
C GLN A 11 10.62 -1.76 -9.89
N VAL A 12 9.46 -2.03 -10.48
CA VAL A 12 8.35 -2.69 -9.81
C VAL A 12 8.25 -4.12 -10.28
N THR A 13 8.26 -5.07 -9.35
CA THR A 13 8.14 -6.50 -9.64
C THR A 13 6.84 -7.04 -9.09
N VAL A 14 6.06 -7.71 -9.92
CA VAL A 14 4.85 -8.42 -9.50
C VAL A 14 5.07 -9.92 -9.62
N ARG A 15 4.83 -10.67 -8.54
CA ARG A 15 5.04 -12.12 -8.44
C ARG A 15 3.89 -12.79 -7.70
N ASP A 16 3.89 -14.12 -7.70
CA ASP A 16 2.91 -14.95 -6.99
C ASP A 16 1.44 -14.60 -7.31
N ILE A 17 1.19 -14.15 -8.54
CA ILE A 17 -0.14 -13.71 -8.99
C ILE A 17 -1.03 -14.93 -9.17
N ARG A 18 -2.18 -14.91 -8.52
CA ARG A 18 -3.30 -15.83 -8.75
C ARG A 18 -4.55 -15.00 -8.98
N LEU A 19 -5.28 -15.34 -10.03
CA LEU A 19 -6.54 -14.73 -10.38
C LEU A 19 -7.50 -15.84 -10.75
N GLN A 20 -8.62 -15.91 -10.02
CA GLN A 20 -9.77 -16.70 -10.38
C GLN A 20 -10.93 -15.74 -10.63
N MET A 21 -11.60 -15.90 -11.77
CA MET A 21 -12.72 -15.07 -12.16
C MET A 21 -13.78 -15.96 -12.79
N GLU A 22 -15.02 -15.80 -12.34
CA GLU A 22 -16.19 -16.44 -12.93
C GLU A 22 -17.23 -15.35 -13.21
N GLN A 23 -17.74 -15.30 -14.44
CA GLN A 23 -18.71 -14.32 -14.87
C GLN A 23 -19.99 -15.00 -15.34
N ASP A 24 -21.14 -14.45 -14.91
CA ASP A 24 -22.46 -14.92 -15.33
C ASP A 24 -22.97 -14.22 -16.62
N GLU A 25 -24.14 -14.66 -17.08
CA GLU A 25 -24.82 -14.11 -18.27
C GLU A 25 -25.22 -12.62 -18.11
N ASN A 26 -25.29 -12.12 -16.87
CA ASN A 26 -25.63 -10.74 -16.55
C ASN A 26 -24.40 -9.84 -16.41
N HIS A 27 -23.22 -10.30 -16.84
CA HIS A 27 -21.96 -9.58 -16.70
C HIS A 27 -21.59 -9.29 -15.23
N ARG A 28 -22.03 -10.15 -14.31
CA ARG A 28 -21.60 -10.12 -12.93
C ARG A 28 -20.46 -11.12 -12.76
N ALA A 29 -19.32 -10.66 -12.28
CA ALA A 29 -18.16 -11.51 -12.06
C ALA A 29 -17.84 -11.62 -10.57
N THR A 30 -17.50 -12.82 -10.11
CA THR A 30 -16.82 -13.02 -8.83
C THR A 30 -15.32 -13.11 -9.12
N VAL A 31 -14.53 -12.36 -8.38
CA VAL A 31 -13.07 -12.25 -8.57
C VAL A 31 -12.38 -12.58 -7.26
N ASP A 32 -11.50 -13.57 -7.29
CA ASP A 32 -10.57 -13.89 -6.22
C ASP A 32 -9.14 -13.67 -6.72
N PHE A 33 -8.45 -12.74 -6.05
CA PHE A 33 -7.11 -12.33 -6.43
C PHE A 33 -6.13 -12.49 -5.27
N SER A 34 -4.92 -12.91 -5.58
CA SER A 34 -3.76 -12.72 -4.70
C SER A 34 -2.51 -12.41 -5.51
N GLY A 35 -1.57 -11.69 -4.91
CA GLY A 35 -0.30 -11.37 -5.54
C GLY A 35 0.66 -10.69 -4.60
N ARG A 36 1.90 -10.54 -5.04
CA ARG A 36 2.93 -9.78 -4.34
C ARG A 36 3.56 -8.75 -5.25
N VAL A 37 3.70 -7.53 -4.75
CA VAL A 37 4.37 -6.42 -5.42
C VAL A 37 5.62 -6.07 -4.62
N ASN A 38 6.75 -5.92 -5.30
CA ASN A 38 8.00 -5.48 -4.71
C ASN A 38 8.51 -4.22 -5.42
N ARG A 39 8.81 -3.19 -4.64
CA ARG A 39 9.31 -1.87 -5.08
C ARG A 39 10.21 -1.30 -4.00
N ASP A 40 11.39 -0.79 -4.35
CA ASP A 40 12.29 -0.06 -3.43
C ASP A 40 12.51 -0.75 -2.07
N GLN A 41 12.88 -2.04 -2.08
CA GLN A 41 13.06 -2.86 -0.87
C GLN A 41 11.80 -3.04 0.00
N ARG A 42 10.61 -2.68 -0.52
CA ARG A 42 9.31 -2.93 0.09
C ARG A 42 8.60 -4.04 -0.65
N ASP A 43 7.95 -4.91 0.10
CA ASP A 43 7.16 -6.03 -0.36
C ASP A 43 5.74 -5.91 0.18
N LEU A 44 4.78 -5.87 -0.74
CA LEU A 44 3.35 -5.86 -0.50
C LEU A 44 2.77 -7.20 -0.92
N ALA A 45 2.29 -7.99 0.02
CA ALA A 45 1.36 -9.08 -0.28
C ALA A 45 -0.07 -8.55 -0.23
N LEU A 46 -0.87 -8.85 -1.26
CA LEU A 46 -2.25 -8.40 -1.41
C LEU A 46 -3.12 -9.60 -1.77
N ASN A 47 -4.30 -9.68 -1.18
CA ASN A 47 -5.35 -10.59 -1.63
C ASN A 47 -6.73 -9.94 -1.42
N PHE A 48 -7.66 -10.26 -2.31
CA PHE A 48 -9.04 -9.82 -2.17
C PHE A 48 -10.03 -10.77 -2.86
N SER A 49 -11.27 -10.69 -2.40
CA SER A 49 -12.44 -11.24 -3.06
C SER A 49 -13.42 -10.08 -3.35
N ALA A 50 -13.93 -10.03 -4.58
CA ALA A 50 -14.85 -8.99 -5.02
C ALA A 50 -15.95 -9.52 -5.93
N THR A 51 -17.12 -8.90 -5.86
CA THR A 51 -18.16 -9.06 -6.89
C THR A 51 -18.17 -7.82 -7.77
N VAL A 52 -18.07 -8.01 -9.08
CA VAL A 52 -17.97 -6.95 -10.08
C VAL A 52 -19.22 -6.95 -10.93
N GLN A 53 -19.81 -5.78 -11.16
CA GLN A 53 -20.95 -5.56 -12.04
C GLN A 53 -20.45 -4.80 -13.27
N GLY A 54 -20.30 -5.51 -14.39
CA GLY A 54 -19.78 -4.98 -15.66
C GLY A 54 -20.83 -4.79 -16.75
N GLY A 55 -22.13 -4.82 -16.41
CA GLY A 55 -23.22 -4.74 -17.40
C GLY A 55 -23.26 -3.45 -18.21
N ASP A 56 -22.57 -2.39 -17.75
CA ASP A 56 -22.46 -1.09 -18.42
C ASP A 56 -21.03 -0.79 -18.90
N TYR A 57 -20.17 -1.82 -18.96
CA TYR A 57 -18.84 -1.68 -19.52
C TYR A 57 -18.93 -1.37 -21.03
N PRO A 58 -18.15 -0.41 -21.57
CA PRO A 58 -16.99 0.25 -20.96
C PRO A 58 -17.29 1.55 -20.19
N HIS A 59 -18.53 2.02 -20.13
CA HIS A 59 -18.86 3.32 -19.53
C HIS A 59 -18.75 3.32 -18.01
N SER A 60 -19.20 2.26 -17.35
CA SER A 60 -19.05 2.12 -15.91
C SER A 60 -18.76 0.70 -15.44
N LEU A 61 -18.08 0.61 -14.29
CA LEU A 61 -17.80 -0.64 -13.59
C LEU A 61 -18.04 -0.43 -12.10
N LYS A 62 -18.69 -1.38 -11.43
CA LYS A 62 -18.84 -1.37 -9.97
C LYS A 62 -18.25 -2.64 -9.38
N ALA A 63 -17.60 -2.53 -8.24
CA ALA A 63 -16.97 -3.65 -7.55
C ALA A 63 -17.21 -3.56 -6.04
N ASP A 64 -17.75 -4.62 -5.46
CA ASP A 64 -17.96 -4.79 -4.03
C ASP A 64 -16.85 -5.69 -3.47
N PHE A 65 -15.86 -5.11 -2.79
CA PHE A 65 -14.77 -5.83 -2.13
C PHE A 65 -15.21 -6.21 -0.73
N THR A 66 -15.56 -7.48 -0.53
CA THR A 66 -16.05 -7.99 0.76
C THR A 66 -14.92 -8.42 1.67
N GLN A 67 -13.81 -8.88 1.09
CA GLN A 67 -12.61 -9.27 1.81
C GLN A 67 -11.40 -8.73 1.08
N LEU A 68 -10.68 -7.81 1.71
CA LEU A 68 -9.39 -7.30 1.27
C LEU A 68 -8.41 -7.56 2.41
N SER A 69 -7.22 -8.07 2.13
CA SER A 69 -6.14 -8.08 3.10
C SER A 69 -4.79 -7.81 2.47
N TRP A 70 -3.93 -7.16 3.24
CA TRP A 70 -2.59 -6.78 2.80
C TRP A 70 -1.55 -6.92 3.91
N GLN A 71 -0.32 -7.14 3.50
CA GLN A 71 0.85 -7.11 4.36
C GLN A 71 1.95 -6.34 3.62
N LEU A 72 2.36 -5.22 4.18
CA LEU A 72 3.46 -4.40 3.68
C LEU A 72 4.66 -4.52 4.62
N ARG A 73 5.82 -4.90 4.09
CA ARG A 73 7.08 -5.06 4.84
C ARG A 73 8.23 -4.47 4.03
N GLY A 74 9.33 -4.13 4.71
CA GLY A 74 10.55 -3.67 4.04
C GLY A 74 11.12 -2.40 4.65
N ALA A 75 11.94 -1.70 3.87
CA ALA A 75 12.64 -0.50 4.32
C ALA A 75 11.66 0.61 4.75
N GLU A 76 12.03 1.33 5.81
CA GLU A 76 11.28 2.47 6.37
C GLU A 76 9.85 2.12 6.80
N LEU A 77 9.64 0.90 7.28
CA LEU A 77 8.39 0.45 7.91
C LEU A 77 8.66 -0.05 9.35
N PRO A 78 7.62 -0.15 10.20
CA PRO A 78 7.73 -0.82 11.49
C PRO A 78 8.34 -2.23 11.36
N PRO A 79 9.09 -2.74 12.36
CA PRO A 79 9.69 -4.07 12.29
C PRO A 79 8.70 -5.20 11.97
N GLU A 80 7.48 -5.09 12.47
CA GLU A 80 6.36 -6.02 12.23
C GLU A 80 5.67 -5.82 10.86
N GLY A 81 6.00 -4.73 10.16
CA GLY A 81 5.34 -4.25 8.96
C GLY A 81 3.94 -3.69 9.22
N ILE A 82 3.19 -3.47 8.16
CA ILE A 82 1.79 -3.03 8.21
C ILE A 82 0.94 -4.18 7.71
N ASN A 83 0.14 -4.76 8.60
CA ASN A 83 -0.83 -5.79 8.26
C ASN A 83 -2.22 -5.16 8.31
N GLY A 84 -3.02 -5.36 7.27
CA GLY A 84 -4.35 -4.82 7.26
C GLY A 84 -5.35 -5.67 6.53
N GLN A 85 -6.61 -5.33 6.77
CA GLN A 85 -7.76 -5.97 6.19
C GLN A 85 -8.88 -4.95 6.03
N GLY A 86 -9.82 -5.20 5.15
CA GLY A 86 -10.94 -4.31 5.00
C GLY A 86 -11.96 -4.73 3.96
N SER A 87 -12.88 -3.82 3.72
CA SER A 87 -13.89 -3.87 2.68
C SER A 87 -14.10 -2.47 2.12
N LEU A 88 -14.55 -2.41 0.87
CA LEU A 88 -14.95 -1.17 0.20
C LEU A 88 -15.84 -1.48 -1.00
N GLN A 89 -16.58 -0.48 -1.45
CA GLN A 89 -17.25 -0.49 -2.75
C GLN A 89 -16.51 0.47 -3.65
N ALA A 90 -16.14 0.05 -4.86
CA ALA A 90 -15.50 0.90 -5.84
C ALA A 90 -16.39 1.07 -7.07
N SER A 91 -16.30 2.22 -7.72
CA SER A 91 -16.88 2.42 -9.03
C SER A 91 -15.96 3.21 -9.95
N TRP A 92 -15.87 2.78 -11.20
CA TRP A 92 -15.18 3.46 -12.28
C TRP A 92 -16.22 4.10 -13.20
N GLN A 93 -16.04 5.38 -13.51
CA GLN A 93 -16.75 6.09 -14.57
C GLN A 93 -15.77 6.50 -15.65
N GLU A 94 -15.92 5.95 -16.84
CA GLU A 94 -15.00 6.14 -17.97
C GLU A 94 -15.05 7.56 -18.55
N ASP A 95 -16.25 8.12 -18.68
CA ASP A 95 -16.47 9.44 -19.31
C ASP A 95 -15.78 10.57 -18.52
N ASP A 96 -15.82 10.48 -17.18
CA ASP A 96 -15.22 11.44 -16.27
C ASP A 96 -13.83 10.99 -15.75
N LYS A 97 -13.33 9.84 -16.20
CA LYS A 97 -12.10 9.20 -15.70
C LYS A 97 -12.01 9.16 -14.18
N THR A 98 -13.14 8.88 -13.53
CA THR A 98 -13.27 9.01 -12.08
C THR A 98 -13.37 7.64 -11.43
N LEU A 99 -12.51 7.39 -10.46
CA LEU A 99 -12.62 6.26 -9.54
C LEU A 99 -13.22 6.76 -8.22
N ARG A 100 -14.30 6.14 -7.76
CA ARG A 100 -14.91 6.39 -6.44
C ARG A 100 -14.77 5.17 -5.56
N PHE A 101 -14.64 5.41 -4.26
CA PHE A 101 -14.64 4.37 -3.24
C PHE A 101 -15.55 4.80 -2.08
N ASP A 102 -16.51 3.95 -1.75
CA ASP A 102 -17.56 4.18 -0.77
C ASP A 102 -17.56 3.05 0.26
N ASN A 103 -18.15 3.31 1.42
CA ASN A 103 -18.27 2.33 2.51
C ASN A 103 -16.92 1.71 2.88
N LEU A 104 -15.86 2.51 2.80
CA LEU A 104 -14.52 2.09 3.13
C LEU A 104 -14.48 1.72 4.61
N ASN A 105 -13.98 0.53 4.91
CA ASN A 105 -13.72 0.07 6.27
C ASN A 105 -12.39 -0.67 6.28
N LEU A 106 -11.36 -0.01 6.78
CA LEU A 106 -9.99 -0.51 6.81
C LEU A 106 -9.51 -0.65 8.25
N MET A 107 -8.88 -1.77 8.53
CA MET A 107 -8.07 -1.98 9.71
C MET A 107 -6.62 -2.18 9.29
N ALA A 108 -5.70 -1.48 9.94
CA ALA A 108 -4.27 -1.63 9.73
C ALA A 108 -3.56 -1.60 11.07
N ASN A 109 -2.91 -2.70 11.43
CA ASN A 109 -2.32 -2.93 12.75
C ASN A 109 -3.32 -2.57 13.87
N ARG A 110 -3.09 -1.48 14.61
CA ARG A 110 -3.96 -1.02 15.71
C ARG A 110 -4.86 0.18 15.33
N SER A 111 -4.99 0.45 14.04
CA SER A 111 -5.75 1.57 13.49
C SER A 111 -6.98 1.11 12.73
N THR A 112 -8.05 1.88 12.79
CA THR A 112 -9.29 1.66 12.03
C THR A 112 -9.70 2.96 11.37
N VAL A 113 -9.87 2.92 10.05
CA VAL A 113 -10.28 4.06 9.21
C VAL A 113 -11.52 3.66 8.42
N THR A 114 -12.54 4.51 8.46
CA THR A 114 -13.75 4.39 7.65
C THR A 114 -13.95 5.63 6.79
N GLY A 115 -14.71 5.52 5.71
CA GLY A 115 -15.10 6.71 4.96
C GLY A 115 -15.40 6.46 3.49
N SER A 116 -15.09 7.47 2.68
CA SER A 116 -15.22 7.42 1.23
C SER A 116 -14.23 8.37 0.56
N GLY A 117 -14.17 8.30 -0.75
CA GLY A 117 -13.41 9.25 -1.53
C GLY A 117 -13.53 9.02 -3.02
N SER A 118 -12.83 9.86 -3.76
CA SER A 118 -12.76 9.76 -5.21
C SER A 118 -11.46 10.34 -5.72
N VAL A 119 -11.10 9.91 -6.92
CA VAL A 119 -10.01 10.48 -7.69
C VAL A 119 -10.43 10.65 -9.14
N VAL A 120 -10.26 11.86 -9.67
CA VAL A 120 -10.34 12.13 -11.11
C VAL A 120 -8.94 11.94 -11.69
N LEU A 121 -8.80 11.00 -12.63
CA LEU A 121 -7.51 10.67 -13.23
C LEU A 121 -7.17 11.65 -14.37
N GLY A 122 -5.92 12.11 -14.37
CA GLY A 122 -5.32 12.99 -15.37
C GLY A 122 -3.83 13.15 -15.10
N ASP A 123 -3.14 14.10 -15.75
CA ASP A 123 -1.70 14.37 -15.53
C ASP A 123 -1.37 14.63 -14.06
N ARG A 124 -2.30 15.29 -13.35
CA ARG A 124 -2.29 15.44 -11.90
C ARG A 124 -3.61 14.89 -11.38
N PRO A 125 -3.61 13.78 -10.63
CA PRO A 125 -4.85 13.24 -10.09
C PRO A 125 -5.45 14.20 -9.06
N ASP A 126 -6.75 14.46 -9.17
CA ASP A 126 -7.50 15.30 -8.22
C ASP A 126 -8.20 14.39 -7.20
N TRP A 127 -7.82 14.52 -5.94
CA TRP A 127 -8.26 13.64 -4.85
C TRP A 127 -9.22 14.35 -3.91
N SER A 128 -10.34 13.70 -3.62
CA SER A 128 -11.27 14.11 -2.56
C SER A 128 -11.50 12.95 -1.60
N LEU A 129 -11.18 13.13 -0.33
CA LEU A 129 -11.25 12.08 0.69
C LEU A 129 -12.03 12.58 1.91
N ASP A 130 -13.00 11.80 2.36
CA ASP A 130 -13.68 11.99 3.64
C ASP A 130 -13.42 10.75 4.49
N LEU A 131 -12.47 10.88 5.42
CA LEU A 131 -11.95 9.78 6.21
C LEU A 131 -12.12 10.06 7.69
N HIS A 132 -12.66 9.07 8.40
CA HIS A 132 -12.82 9.08 9.84
C HIS A 132 -11.98 7.95 10.44
N ALA A 133 -11.04 8.30 11.31
CA ALA A 133 -10.29 7.31 12.08
C ALA A 133 -10.95 7.12 13.45
N THR A 134 -11.42 5.91 13.74
CA THR A 134 -11.89 5.56 15.09
C THR A 134 -10.70 5.42 16.04
N THR A 135 -9.62 4.80 15.55
CA THR A 135 -8.33 4.70 16.23
C THR A 135 -7.24 4.94 15.20
N LEU A 136 -6.25 5.76 15.56
CA LEU A 136 -5.07 6.01 14.73
C LEU A 136 -3.81 5.86 15.57
N ASP A 137 -3.13 4.74 15.38
CA ASP A 137 -1.89 4.39 16.07
C ASP A 137 -0.70 4.55 15.12
N LEU A 138 -0.13 5.76 15.11
CA LEU A 138 0.97 6.12 14.21
C LEU A 138 2.26 5.37 14.51
N ASP A 139 2.50 4.97 15.76
CA ASP A 139 3.67 4.19 16.15
C ASP A 139 3.69 2.82 15.47
N SER A 140 2.50 2.22 15.28
CA SER A 140 2.36 0.95 14.57
C SER A 140 2.29 1.10 13.05
N LEU A 141 2.18 2.32 12.51
CA LEU A 141 2.02 2.54 11.07
C LEU A 141 3.24 3.17 10.41
N LEU A 142 4.00 3.95 11.17
CA LEU A 142 5.15 4.69 10.66
C LEU A 142 6.43 4.06 11.19
N ALA A 143 7.46 4.01 10.34
CA ALA A 143 8.79 3.69 10.86
C ALA A 143 9.21 4.70 11.90
N GLN A 144 9.66 4.20 13.04
CA GLN A 144 10.39 5.00 14.01
C GLN A 144 11.68 5.48 13.35
N ARG A 145 11.74 6.76 13.02
CA ARG A 145 13.00 7.39 12.63
C ARG A 145 13.86 7.45 13.88
N SER A 146 14.89 6.61 13.94
CA SER A 146 15.96 6.85 14.91
C SER A 146 16.49 8.27 14.67
N PRO A 147 16.54 9.14 15.69
CA PRO A 147 17.26 10.40 15.54
C PRO A 147 18.68 10.03 15.09
N ALA A 148 19.17 10.69 14.04
CA ALA A 148 20.50 10.45 13.51
C ALA A 148 21.51 10.51 14.67
N THR A 149 22.04 9.37 15.08
CA THR A 149 23.25 9.34 15.85
C THR A 149 24.36 9.77 14.90
N ASP A 150 24.71 11.06 14.95
CA ASP A 150 26.05 11.55 14.61
C ASP A 150 27.05 10.92 15.60
N SER A 151 27.22 9.60 15.49
CA SER A 151 28.29 8.88 16.13
C SER A 151 29.44 8.86 15.13
N SER A 152 30.12 10.00 15.01
CA SER A 152 31.48 10.04 14.47
C SER A 152 32.34 9.08 15.28
N ALA A 153 32.53 7.86 14.77
CA ALA A 153 33.54 6.95 15.26
C ALA A 153 34.92 7.50 14.87
N SER A 154 35.72 7.93 15.85
CA SER A 154 37.12 7.51 16.07
C SER A 154 37.96 8.58 16.78
N GLN A 155 38.34 8.31 18.02
CA GLN A 155 39.74 8.48 18.47
C GLN A 155 39.97 7.72 19.79
N GLN A 156 40.27 6.43 19.66
CA GLN A 156 41.19 5.77 20.58
C GLN A 156 42.59 6.36 20.30
N GLY A 157 43.03 7.29 21.14
CA GLY A 157 44.41 7.75 21.21
C GLY A 157 44.91 7.52 22.62
N GLN A 158 45.49 6.34 22.85
CA GLN A 158 46.19 6.01 24.09
C GLN A 158 47.27 7.06 24.38
N SER A 159 47.25 7.56 25.61
CA SER A 159 48.28 8.37 26.23
C SER A 159 49.61 7.59 26.28
N GLN A 160 50.50 7.84 25.32
CA GLN A 160 51.92 7.49 25.47
C GLN A 160 52.63 8.60 26.25
N THR A 161 52.87 8.31 27.53
CA THR A 161 53.80 9.03 28.41
C THR A 161 55.19 9.09 27.79
N ARG A 162 55.69 10.32 27.58
CA ARG A 162 57.04 10.63 27.12
C ARG A 162 57.99 10.72 28.33
N PRO A 163 59.07 9.93 28.43
CA PRO A 163 60.04 10.12 29.51
C PRO A 163 61.01 11.26 29.17
N LEU A 164 61.28 12.12 30.16
CA LEU A 164 62.36 13.10 30.13
C LEU A 164 63.71 12.40 30.35
N ARG A 165 64.70 12.73 29.52
CA ARG A 165 66.10 12.33 29.66
C ARG A 165 66.82 13.37 30.53
N ARG A 166 67.48 12.93 31.62
CA ARG A 166 68.59 13.66 32.26
C ARG A 166 69.91 13.21 31.66
#